data_AF-A0A5C8TIG0-F1
#
_entry.id   AF-A0A5C8TIG0-F1
#
_cell.length_a   1.000
_cell.length_b   1.000
_cell.length_c   1.000
_cell.angle_alpha   90.00
_cell.angle_beta   90.00
_cell.angle_gamma   90.00
#
_symmetry.space_group_name_H-M   'P 1'
#
loop_
_entity.id
_entity.type
_entity.pdbx_description
1 polymer ?
#
loop_
_entity_poly.entity_id
_entity_poly.type
_entity_poly.pdbx_seq_one_letter_code
_entity_poly.pdbx_strand_id
1 'polypeptide(L)'
;MTGTIVPLRLKRDEASALIRFDAAAVELLVEGQASNLSVARLDAILALLRGQRAKLVAILADLEARAPSFDTRIAGINVDLRDRTREALALIDLLIQRVQACRTTTERGLPPG
;
A
#
# COMPACT_ATOMS: atom_id res chain seq x y z
N MET A 1 -33.13 -4.65 -21.83
CA MET A 1 -32.77 -4.25 -20.46
C MET A 1 -31.39 -3.62 -20.51
N THR A 2 -31.33 -2.29 -20.52
CA THR A 2 -30.10 -1.50 -20.60
C THR A 2 -29.40 -1.51 -19.25
N GLY A 3 -28.31 -2.27 -19.13
CA GLY A 3 -27.44 -2.24 -17.96
C GLY A 3 -26.76 -0.89 -17.86
N THR A 4 -27.12 -0.10 -16.86
CA THR A 4 -26.41 1.12 -16.49
C THR A 4 -25.01 0.74 -16.00
N ILE A 5 -24.00 0.95 -16.84
CA ILE A 5 -22.60 0.90 -16.42
C ILE A 5 -22.39 2.12 -15.52
N VAL A 6 -22.30 1.90 -14.20
CA VAL A 6 -21.90 2.93 -13.25
C VAL A 6 -20.40 3.20 -13.48
N PRO A 7 -20.00 4.41 -13.91
CA PRO A 7 -18.59 4.71 -14.05
C PRO A 7 -17.96 4.75 -12.65
N LEU A 8 -17.05 3.81 -12.38
CA LEU A 8 -16.23 3.82 -11.19
C LEU A 8 -15.49 5.17 -11.13
N ARG A 9 -15.70 5.91 -10.04
CA ARG A 9 -15.10 7.22 -9.77
C ARG A 9 -13.59 7.12 -9.47
N LEU A 10 -12.79 6.53 -10.37
CA LEU A 10 -11.34 6.35 -10.14
C LEU A 10 -10.59 7.68 -10.00
N LYS A 11 -10.93 8.69 -10.82
CA LYS A 11 -10.18 9.97 -10.84
C LYS A 11 -10.34 10.83 -9.57
N ARG A 12 -11.46 10.71 -8.85
CA ARG A 12 -11.69 11.51 -7.64
C ARG A 12 -10.92 10.95 -6.44
N ASP A 13 -10.77 9.64 -6.40
CA ASP A 13 -10.04 8.94 -5.33
C ASP A 13 -8.52 9.10 -5.47
N GLU A 14 -7.96 9.10 -6.68
CA GLU A 14 -6.54 9.38 -6.88
C GLU A 14 -6.15 10.79 -6.42
N ALA A 15 -6.92 11.81 -6.79
CA ALA A 15 -6.70 13.16 -6.31
C ALA A 15 -6.82 13.24 -4.78
N SER A 16 -7.79 12.54 -4.18
CA SER A 16 -7.96 12.50 -2.73
C SER A 16 -6.83 11.76 -2.00
N ALA A 17 -6.30 10.69 -2.60
CA ALA A 17 -5.16 9.95 -2.08
C ALA A 17 -3.87 10.80 -2.13
N LEU A 18 -3.63 11.49 -3.25
CA LEU A 18 -2.50 12.42 -3.40
C LEU A 18 -2.57 13.57 -2.39
N ILE A 19 -3.75 14.15 -2.17
CA ILE A 19 -3.97 15.19 -1.14
C ILE A 19 -3.62 14.69 0.27
N ARG A 20 -3.94 13.42 0.58
CA ARG A 20 -3.60 12.84 1.90
C ARG A 20 -2.09 12.69 2.08
N PHE A 21 -1.36 12.32 1.04
CA PHE A 21 0.10 12.26 1.10
C PHE A 21 0.72 13.65 1.19
N ASP A 22 0.14 14.64 0.51
CA ASP A 22 0.62 16.02 0.57
C ASP A 22 0.49 16.62 1.98
N ALA A 23 -0.60 16.36 2.69
CA ALA A 23 -0.76 16.81 4.08
C ALA A 23 0.33 16.22 4.99
N ALA A 24 0.53 14.90 4.96
CA ALA A 24 1.56 14.24 5.76
C ALA A 24 2.98 14.66 5.35
N ALA A 25 3.22 14.89 4.06
CA ALA A 25 4.51 15.37 3.57
C ALA A 25 4.81 16.80 4.04
N VAL A 26 3.80 17.67 4.10
CA VAL A 26 3.97 19.02 4.64
C VAL A 26 4.31 18.98 6.13
N GLU A 27 3.65 18.12 6.91
CA GLU A 27 3.99 17.93 8.33
C GLU A 27 5.45 17.48 8.50
N LEU A 28 5.87 16.43 7.78
CA LEU A 28 7.26 15.94 7.81
C LEU A 28 8.28 17.02 7.42
N LEU A 29 7.93 17.89 6.46
CA LEU A 29 8.80 18.98 6.04
C LEU A 29 8.89 20.09 7.10
N VAL A 30 7.76 20.48 7.71
CA VAL A 30 7.69 21.50 8.76
C VAL A 30 8.43 21.05 10.03
N GLU A 31 8.35 19.76 10.36
CA GLU A 31 9.07 19.16 11.48
C GLU A 31 10.58 18.97 11.20
N GLY A 32 11.06 19.30 10.00
CA GLY A 32 12.46 19.15 9.60
C GLY A 32 12.90 17.69 9.43
N GLN A 33 11.94 16.76 9.30
CA GLN A 33 12.21 15.33 9.11
C GLN A 33 12.54 14.97 7.66
N ALA A 34 12.32 15.88 6.72
CA ALA A 34 12.66 15.73 5.32
C ALA A 34 13.40 16.96 4.77
N SER A 35 14.36 16.73 3.87
CA SER A 35 15.19 17.79 3.28
C SER A 35 14.47 18.64 2.22
N ASN A 36 13.41 18.09 1.62
CA ASN A 36 12.55 18.78 0.68
C ASN A 36 11.19 18.06 0.56
N LEU A 37 10.23 18.72 -0.10
CA LEU A 37 8.87 18.20 -0.27
C LEU A 37 8.82 16.86 -1.02
N SER A 38 9.71 16.61 -1.97
CA SER A 38 9.75 15.35 -2.71
C SER A 38 10.16 14.18 -1.81
N VAL A 39 11.19 14.36 -0.98
CA VAL A 39 11.59 13.38 0.03
C VAL A 39 10.47 13.15 1.03
N ALA A 40 9.83 14.22 1.51
CA ALA A 40 8.72 14.14 2.45
C ALA A 40 7.52 13.35 1.91
N ARG A 41 7.18 13.54 0.63
CA ARG A 41 6.13 12.76 -0.06
C ARG A 41 6.47 11.28 -0.14
N LEU A 42 7.72 10.95 -0.48
CA LEU A 42 8.16 9.56 -0.55
C LEU A 42 8.15 8.91 0.84
N ASP A 43 8.51 9.65 1.89
CA ASP A 43 8.43 9.18 3.28
C ASP A 43 6.98 8.96 3.74
N ALA A 44 6.06 9.85 3.40
CA ALA A 44 4.63 9.67 3.66
C ALA A 44 4.06 8.43 2.96
N ILE A 45 4.45 8.19 1.70
CA ILE A 45 4.06 6.98 0.95
C ILE A 45 4.64 5.73 1.63
N LEU A 46 5.92 5.73 2.02
CA LEU A 46 6.55 4.60 2.70
C LEU A 46 5.85 4.27 4.03
N ALA A 47 5.49 5.28 4.81
CA ALA A 47 4.77 5.09 6.07
C ALA A 47 3.42 4.37 5.84
N LEU A 48 2.66 4.80 4.83
CA LEU A 48 1.40 4.15 4.50
C LEU A 48 1.60 2.70 4.05
N LEU A 49 2.55 2.46 3.13
CA LEU A 49 2.81 1.11 2.61
C LEU A 49 3.23 0.16 3.73
N ARG A 50 4.10 0.61 4.66
CA ARG A 50 4.49 -0.17 5.85
C ARG A 50 3.30 -0.47 6.76
N GLY A 51 2.41 0.51 6.96
CA GLY A 51 1.17 0.32 7.72
C GLY A 51 0.23 -0.71 7.09
N GLN A 52 0.06 -0.67 5.76
CA GLN A 52 -0.75 -1.65 5.03
C GLN A 52 -0.12 -3.04 5.05
N ARG A 53 1.21 -3.12 4.92
CA ARG A 53 1.95 -4.38 5.03
C ARG A 53 1.73 -5.03 6.39
N ALA A 54 1.83 -4.27 7.47
CA ALA A 54 1.59 -4.77 8.82
C ALA A 54 0.18 -5.34 8.99
N LYS A 55 -0.84 -4.68 8.40
CA LYS A 55 -2.23 -5.19 8.39
C LYS A 55 -2.35 -6.50 7.62
N LEU A 56 -1.74 -6.60 6.45
CA LEU A 56 -1.75 -7.83 5.65
C LEU A 56 -1.05 -8.99 6.36
N VAL A 57 0.08 -8.73 7.04
CA VAL A 57 0.76 -9.74 7.88
C VAL A 57 -0.17 -10.23 8.99
N ALA A 58 -0.87 -9.33 9.68
CA ALA A 58 -1.82 -9.70 10.72
C ALA A 58 -2.99 -10.54 10.17
N ILE A 59 -3.53 -10.17 9.01
CA ILE A 59 -4.59 -10.93 8.33
C ILE A 59 -4.09 -12.32 7.93
N LEU A 60 -2.89 -12.42 7.37
CA LEU A 60 -2.31 -13.72 6.99
C LEU A 60 -2.13 -14.62 8.21
N ALA A 61 -1.60 -14.08 9.31
CA ALA A 61 -1.44 -14.82 10.55
C ALA A 61 -2.78 -15.31 11.13
N ASP A 62 -3.83 -14.48 11.11
CA ASP A 62 -5.19 -14.90 11.49
C ASP A 62 -5.69 -16.03 10.58
N LEU A 63 -5.54 -15.88 9.26
CA LEU A 63 -5.95 -16.90 8.30
C LEU A 63 -5.20 -18.21 8.51
N GLU A 64 -3.90 -18.19 8.80
CA GLU A 64 -3.06 -19.36 9.04
C GLU A 64 -3.39 -20.06 10.37
N ALA A 65 -3.77 -19.30 11.40
CA ALA A 65 -4.15 -19.82 12.71
C ALA A 65 -5.52 -20.52 12.74
N ARG A 66 -6.37 -20.31 11.71
CA ARG A 66 -7.70 -20.93 11.64
C ARG A 66 -7.60 -22.45 11.52
N ALA A 67 -8.38 -23.14 12.35
CA ALA A 67 -8.55 -24.59 12.28
C ALA A 67 -9.10 -25.01 10.91
N PRO A 68 -8.72 -26.21 10.40
CA PRO A 68 -9.30 -26.76 9.19
C PRO A 68 -10.83 -26.86 9.30
N SER A 69 -11.54 -26.41 8.26
CA SER A 69 -12.99 -26.57 8.18
C SER A 69 -13.32 -27.93 7.56
N PHE A 70 -14.32 -28.63 8.11
CA PHE A 70 -14.89 -29.83 7.49
C PHE A 70 -15.77 -29.50 6.27
N ASP A 71 -16.17 -28.23 6.12
CA ASP A 71 -16.80 -27.72 4.91
C ASP A 71 -15.72 -27.40 3.86
N THR A 72 -15.73 -28.17 2.76
CA THR A 72 -14.76 -28.07 1.67
C THR A 72 -14.79 -26.73 0.95
N ARG A 73 -15.94 -26.06 0.90
CA ARG A 73 -16.08 -24.73 0.30
C ARG A 73 -15.42 -23.68 1.18
N ILE A 74 -15.64 -23.74 2.50
CA ILE A 74 -14.97 -22.85 3.46
C ILE A 74 -13.46 -23.10 3.46
N ALA A 75 -13.04 -24.37 3.41
CA ALA A 75 -11.63 -24.71 3.32
C ALA A 75 -10.96 -24.12 2.06
N GLY A 76 -11.62 -24.23 0.90
CA GLY A 76 -11.15 -23.62 -0.35
C GLY A 76 -11.04 -22.10 -0.26
N ILE A 77 -12.06 -21.41 0.28
CA ILE A 77 -12.02 -19.95 0.46
C ILE A 77 -10.87 -19.53 1.38
N ASN A 78 -10.62 -20.26 2.46
CA ASN A 78 -9.50 -19.95 3.37
C ASN A 78 -8.15 -20.09 2.67
N VAL A 79 -7.97 -21.09 1.81
CA VAL A 79 -6.74 -21.26 1.01
C VAL A 79 -6.58 -20.09 0.05
N ASP A 80 -7.62 -19.77 -0.74
CA ASP A 80 -7.60 -18.66 -1.70
C ASP A 80 -7.28 -17.32 -1.02
N LEU A 81 -7.85 -17.08 0.18
CA LEU A 81 -7.58 -15.86 0.95
C LEU A 81 -6.13 -15.80 1.42
N ARG A 82 -5.54 -16.92 1.89
CA ARG A 82 -4.12 -16.96 2.28
C ARG A 82 -3.24 -16.65 1.09
N ASP A 83 -3.49 -17.26 -0.06
CA ASP A 83 -2.66 -17.09 -1.26
C ASP A 83 -2.74 -15.67 -1.80
N ARG A 84 -3.95 -15.10 -1.92
CA ARG A 84 -4.12 -13.69 -2.31
C ARG A 84 -3.48 -12.72 -1.32
N THR A 85 -3.49 -13.04 -0.03
CA THR A 85 -2.84 -12.20 0.99
C THR A 85 -1.32 -12.26 0.84
N ARG A 86 -0.74 -13.43 0.52
CA ARG A 86 0.69 -13.57 0.22
C ARG A 86 1.09 -12.82 -1.05
N GLU A 87 0.30 -12.90 -2.11
CA GLU A 87 0.52 -12.12 -3.33
C GLU A 87 0.47 -10.61 -3.05
N ALA A 88 -0.52 -10.15 -2.29
CA ALA A 88 -0.61 -8.75 -1.88
C ALA A 88 0.59 -8.30 -1.05
N LEU A 89 1.12 -9.16 -0.17
CA LEU A 89 2.36 -8.90 0.58
C LEU A 89 3.58 -8.80 -0.34
N ALA A 90 3.72 -9.67 -1.34
CA ALA A 90 4.82 -9.59 -2.29
C ALA A 90 4.76 -8.27 -3.11
N LEU A 91 3.57 -7.86 -3.53
CA LEU A 91 3.37 -6.61 -4.25
C LEU A 91 3.69 -5.40 -3.38
N ILE A 92 3.27 -5.38 -2.11
CA ILE A 92 3.56 -4.25 -1.23
C ILE A 92 5.05 -4.14 -0.90
N ASP A 93 5.74 -5.27 -0.74
CA ASP A 93 7.18 -5.31 -0.51
C ASP A 93 7.95 -4.75 -1.72
N LEU A 94 7.54 -5.13 -2.94
CA LEU A 94 8.10 -4.56 -4.17
C LEU A 94 7.87 -3.04 -4.25
N LEU A 95 6.68 -2.56 -3.90
CA LEU A 95 6.37 -1.12 -3.91
C LEU A 95 7.22 -0.37 -2.87
N ILE A 96 7.37 -0.91 -1.66
CA ILE A 96 8.25 -0.34 -0.63
C ILE A 96 9.68 -0.21 -1.16
N GLN A 97 10.22 -1.27 -1.77
CA GLN A 97 11.57 -1.24 -2.36
C GLN A 97 11.71 -0.17 -3.44
N ARG A 98 10.74 -0.04 -4.35
CA ARG A 98 10.76 0.98 -5.41
C ARG A 98 10.72 2.39 -4.85
N VAL A 99 9.88 2.65 -3.84
CA VAL A 99 9.79 3.97 -3.22
C VAL A 99 11.08 4.28 -2.44
N GLN A 100 11.68 3.31 -1.77
CA GLN A 100 12.99 3.48 -1.10
C GLN A 100 14.11 3.82 -2.10
N ALA A 101 14.15 3.12 -3.24
CA ALA A 101 15.11 3.43 -4.30
C ALA A 101 14.92 4.86 -4.82
N CYS A 102 13.67 5.26 -5.11
CA CYS A 102 13.33 6.60 -5.57
C CYS A 102 13.66 7.69 -4.52
N ARG A 103 13.43 7.40 -3.23
CA ARG A 103 13.81 8.31 -2.14
C ARG A 103 15.31 8.52 -2.10
N THR A 104 16.08 7.45 -2.22
CA THR A 104 17.55 7.50 -2.20
C THR A 104 18.12 8.27 -3.38
N THR A 105 17.56 8.11 -4.59
CA THR A 105 17.99 8.90 -5.77
C THR A 105 17.61 10.37 -5.62
N THR A 106 16.40 10.64 -5.17
CA THR A 106 15.87 12.01 -4.93
C THR A 106 16.68 12.76 -3.87
N GLU A 107 17.03 12.10 -2.77
CA GLU A 107 17.85 12.67 -1.70
C GLU A 107 19.28 12.99 -2.15
N ARG A 108 19.81 12.24 -3.12
CA ARG A 108 21.13 12.47 -3.73
C ARG A 108 21.13 13.47 -4.89
N GLY A 109 19.96 13.97 -5.31
CA GLY A 109 19.84 14.84 -6.48
C GLY A 109 20.14 14.15 -7.82
N LEU A 110 20.04 12.81 -7.88
CA LEU A 110 20.25 12.03 -9.09
C LEU A 110 18.92 11.83 -9.84
N PRO A 111 18.91 11.86 -11.19
CA PRO A 111 17.70 11.58 -11.95
C PRO A 111 17.21 10.13 -11.69
N PRO A 112 15.90 9.87 -11.71
CA PRO A 112 15.38 8.51 -11.57
C PRO A 112 15.80 7.66 -12.79
N GLY A 113 16.46 6.53 -12.51
CA GLY A 113 16.82 5.52 -13.51
C GLY A 113 15.73 4.48 -13.75
#